data_AF-A0A803JH90-F1
#
_entry.id   AF-A0A803JH90-F1
#
_cell.length_a   1.000
_cell.length_b   1.000
_cell.length_c   1.000
_cell.angle_alpha   90.00
_cell.angle_beta   90.00
_cell.angle_gamma   90.00
#
_symmetry.space_group_name_H-M   'P 1'
#
loop_
_entity.id
_entity.type
_entity.pdbx_description
1 polymer ?
#
loop_
_entity_poly.entity_id
_entity_poly.type
_entity_poly.pdbx_seq_one_letter_code
_entity_poly.pdbx_strand_id
1 'polypeptide(L)'
;MGTFIGHISPGLAFLSFALLYTVRYSWMVLNGCRDQYPPKNRSTRGFLKSLPVEGVMKLIYGFLALMAEFFFPPGVQKLRFFSLSDPNFNFQNPNEWQHATMYGYFCMSGALDIVSQACLPTRCPLLEHAGTTAAFFVTTLLLKFHAHGKEAVEVQVHFLLLLTCAITCAIFIIEFWWPNQPKLWFTKAWLVLVQGTWLLHVAFILYKPPTGHFWSGQQPADLMFLTTFYCWHLAFNAGLMGILFWATYLVHRRFGGKFINAGYQLAETGELEKLTADNGDELL
;
A
#
# COMPACT_ATOMS: atom_id res chain seq x y z
N MET A 1 -9.04 18.59 7.46
CA MET A 1 -10.06 18.34 8.50
C MET A 1 -10.25 16.84 8.69
N GLY A 2 -10.55 16.37 9.89
CA GLY A 2 -11.13 15.04 10.08
C GLY A 2 -12.54 15.05 9.49
N THR A 3 -12.71 14.52 8.28
CA THR A 3 -14.03 14.35 7.66
C THR A 3 -14.24 12.89 7.32
N PHE A 4 -15.49 12.48 7.17
CA PHE A 4 -15.82 11.13 6.68
C PHE A 4 -15.10 10.82 5.36
N ILE A 5 -15.15 11.74 4.38
CA ILE A 5 -14.49 11.58 3.08
C ILE A 5 -12.96 11.54 3.24
N GLY A 6 -12.41 12.36 4.14
CA GLY A 6 -10.97 12.39 4.44
C GLY A 6 -10.44 11.08 5.03
N HIS A 7 -11.28 10.22 5.60
CA HIS A 7 -10.89 8.88 6.06
C HIS A 7 -11.20 7.80 5.02
N ILE A 8 -12.34 7.90 4.33
CA ILE A 8 -12.72 6.94 3.29
C ILE A 8 -11.74 6.97 2.11
N SER A 9 -11.34 8.16 1.64
CA SER A 9 -10.45 8.32 0.49
C SER A 9 -9.10 7.60 0.66
N PRO A 10 -8.29 7.87 1.71
CA PRO A 10 -7.04 7.14 1.93
C PRO A 10 -7.31 5.66 2.28
N GLY A 11 -8.43 5.35 2.95
CA GLY A 11 -8.82 3.96 3.22
C GLY A 11 -9.01 3.13 1.96
N LEU A 12 -9.71 3.67 0.95
CA LEU A 12 -9.89 3.02 -0.35
C LEU A 12 -8.57 2.91 -1.13
N ALA A 13 -7.73 3.95 -1.08
CA ALA A 13 -6.41 3.90 -1.73
C ALA A 13 -5.55 2.76 -1.16
N PHE A 14 -5.38 2.70 0.17
CA PHE A 14 -4.63 1.62 0.82
C PHE A 14 -5.25 0.24 0.60
N LEU A 15 -6.59 0.13 0.63
CA LEU A 15 -7.27 -1.13 0.31
C LEU A 15 -6.94 -1.59 -1.12
N SER A 16 -6.94 -0.70 -2.09
CA SER A 16 -6.60 -1.03 -3.48
C SER A 16 -5.14 -1.50 -3.62
N PHE A 17 -4.21 -0.86 -2.92
CA PHE A 17 -2.80 -1.27 -2.89
C PHE A 17 -2.63 -2.63 -2.21
N ALA A 18 -3.35 -2.86 -1.10
CA ALA A 18 -3.34 -4.13 -0.40
C ALA A 18 -3.84 -5.27 -1.29
N LEU A 19 -4.95 -5.07 -2.00
CA LEU A 19 -5.47 -6.07 -2.94
C LEU A 19 -4.46 -6.41 -4.03
N LEU A 20 -3.80 -5.40 -4.60
CA LEU A 20 -2.73 -5.61 -5.58
C LEU A 20 -1.57 -6.41 -4.99
N TYR A 21 -1.12 -6.06 -3.77
CA TYR A 21 -0.03 -6.76 -3.08
C TYR A 21 -0.40 -8.21 -2.75
N THR A 22 -1.62 -8.47 -2.28
CA THR A 22 -2.09 -9.81 -1.94
C THR A 22 -2.22 -10.69 -3.17
N VAL A 23 -2.78 -10.17 -4.27
CA VAL A 23 -2.88 -10.92 -5.54
C VAL A 23 -1.48 -11.21 -6.09
N ARG A 24 -0.59 -10.21 -6.12
CA ARG A 24 0.80 -10.38 -6.58
C ARG A 24 1.55 -11.41 -5.73
N TYR A 25 1.47 -11.30 -4.40
CA TYR A 25 2.05 -12.25 -3.46
C TYR A 25 1.55 -13.68 -3.75
N SER A 26 0.23 -13.86 -3.84
CA SER A 26 -0.38 -15.17 -4.06
C SER A 26 0.08 -15.77 -5.39
N TRP A 27 0.07 -14.98 -6.46
CA TRP A 27 0.52 -15.42 -7.78
C TRP A 27 2.00 -15.82 -7.80
N MET A 28 2.85 -15.06 -7.10
CA MET A 28 4.27 -15.36 -7.00
C MET A 28 4.53 -16.66 -6.24
N VAL A 29 3.86 -16.87 -5.10
CA VAL A 29 3.96 -18.11 -4.33
C VAL A 29 3.51 -19.31 -5.14
N LEU A 30 2.36 -19.19 -5.83
CA LEU A 30 1.80 -20.28 -6.65
C LEU A 30 2.67 -20.66 -7.85
N ASN A 31 3.45 -19.72 -8.40
CA ASN A 31 4.38 -19.98 -9.51
C ASN A 31 5.82 -20.23 -9.04
N GLY A 32 6.09 -20.31 -7.73
CA GLY A 32 7.44 -20.50 -7.21
C GLY A 32 8.41 -19.36 -7.51
N CYS A 33 7.91 -18.14 -7.76
CA CYS A 33 8.75 -16.99 -8.07
C CYS A 33 9.59 -16.57 -6.85
N ARG A 34 10.90 -16.44 -7.06
CA ARG A 34 11.84 -16.00 -6.01
C ARG A 34 12.11 -14.50 -6.02
N ASP A 35 11.95 -13.83 -7.15
CA ASP A 35 12.27 -12.41 -7.29
C ASP A 35 11.03 -11.52 -7.30
N GLN A 36 10.94 -10.58 -6.34
CA GLN A 36 9.84 -9.62 -6.27
C GLN A 36 9.88 -8.62 -7.42
N TYR A 37 11.07 -8.15 -7.78
CA TYR A 37 11.28 -7.13 -8.80
C TYR A 37 12.09 -7.72 -9.96
N PRO A 38 11.47 -8.58 -10.80
CA PRO A 38 12.19 -9.21 -11.91
C PRO A 38 12.73 -8.15 -12.88
N PRO A 39 13.86 -8.43 -13.55
CA PRO A 39 14.44 -7.52 -14.52
C PRO A 39 13.45 -7.25 -15.65
N LYS A 40 13.58 -6.07 -16.25
CA LYS A 40 12.75 -5.68 -17.40
C LYS A 40 12.97 -6.67 -18.54
N ASN A 41 11.94 -7.43 -18.89
CA ASN A 41 12.00 -8.25 -20.08
C ASN A 41 12.05 -7.30 -21.30
N ARG A 42 13.07 -7.44 -22.16
CA ARG A 42 13.25 -6.61 -23.37
C ARG A 42 12.16 -6.96 -24.39
N SER A 43 10.93 -6.56 -24.10
CA SER A 43 9.81 -6.66 -25.02
C SER A 43 9.74 -5.38 -25.83
N THR A 44 9.65 -5.49 -27.15
CA THR A 44 9.28 -4.42 -28.11
C THR A 44 7.82 -3.96 -27.94
N ARG A 45 7.25 -4.10 -26.74
CA ARG A 45 5.91 -3.61 -26.41
C ARG A 45 5.97 -2.08 -26.23
N GLY A 46 5.03 -1.38 -26.87
CA GLY A 46 4.91 0.08 -26.74
C GLY A 46 4.67 0.54 -25.30
N PHE A 47 4.97 1.82 -25.03
CA PHE A 47 4.96 2.45 -23.71
C PHE A 47 3.73 2.14 -22.84
N LEU A 48 2.52 2.16 -23.41
CA LEU A 48 1.28 1.87 -22.68
C LEU A 48 1.25 0.44 -22.09
N LYS A 49 1.89 -0.54 -22.74
CA LYS A 49 1.97 -1.93 -22.28
C LYS A 49 3.10 -2.17 -21.28
N SER A 50 4.01 -1.21 -21.10
CA SER A 50 5.09 -1.26 -20.10
C SER A 50 4.77 -0.47 -18.83
N LEU A 51 3.60 0.18 -18.75
CA LEU A 51 3.19 0.93 -17.56
C LEU A 51 2.93 -0.03 -16.38
N PRO A 52 3.60 0.16 -15.23
CA PRO A 52 3.33 -0.62 -14.04
C PRO A 52 2.00 -0.24 -13.42
N VAL A 53 1.11 -1.23 -13.23
CA VAL A 53 -0.21 -1.03 -12.60
C VAL A 53 -0.07 -0.33 -11.25
N GLU A 54 0.88 -0.76 -10.41
CA GLU A 54 1.16 -0.16 -9.11
C GLU A 54 1.52 1.33 -9.22
N GLY A 55 2.44 1.66 -10.13
CA GLY A 55 2.89 3.05 -10.34
C GLY A 55 1.78 3.94 -10.86
N VAL A 56 0.98 3.45 -11.81
CA VAL A 56 -0.18 4.17 -12.35
C VAL A 56 -1.23 4.41 -11.27
N MET A 57 -1.52 3.40 -10.44
CA MET A 57 -2.46 3.54 -9.33
C MET A 57 -2.00 4.61 -8.33
N LYS A 58 -0.74 4.54 -7.87
CA LYS A 58 -0.16 5.52 -6.94
C LYS A 58 -0.17 6.94 -7.51
N LEU A 59 0.21 7.09 -8.78
CA LEU A 59 0.23 8.39 -9.47
C LEU A 59 -1.18 9.00 -9.56
N ILE A 60 -2.15 8.24 -10.07
CA ILE A 60 -3.52 8.73 -10.27
C ILE A 60 -4.19 9.03 -8.93
N TYR A 61 -4.15 8.09 -7.97
CA TYR A 61 -4.76 8.31 -6.66
C TYR A 61 -4.09 9.47 -5.91
N GLY A 62 -2.75 9.51 -5.88
CA GLY A 62 -2.00 10.58 -5.22
C GLY A 62 -2.32 11.94 -5.84
N PHE A 63 -2.34 12.04 -7.16
CA PHE A 63 -2.67 13.30 -7.85
C PHE A 63 -4.12 13.73 -7.61
N LEU A 64 -5.10 12.84 -7.81
CA LEU A 64 -6.52 13.16 -7.61
C LEU A 64 -6.83 13.53 -6.17
N ALA A 65 -6.26 12.82 -5.19
CA ALA A 65 -6.44 13.11 -3.77
C ALA A 65 -5.80 14.45 -3.39
N LEU A 66 -4.60 14.77 -3.91
CA LEU A 66 -3.95 16.06 -3.71
C LEU A 66 -4.79 17.21 -4.30
N MET A 67 -5.34 17.04 -5.50
CA MET A 67 -6.26 18.03 -6.09
C MET A 67 -7.53 18.18 -5.25
N ALA A 68 -8.13 17.07 -4.83
CA ALA A 68 -9.35 17.09 -4.03
C ALA A 68 -9.13 17.78 -2.67
N GLU A 69 -8.00 17.56 -2.01
CA GLU A 69 -7.72 18.17 -0.70
C GLU A 69 -7.77 19.70 -0.76
N PHE A 70 -7.23 20.27 -1.85
CA PHE A 70 -7.12 21.72 -2.03
C PHE A 70 -8.33 22.38 -2.67
N PHE A 71 -9.05 21.68 -3.55
CA PHE A 71 -10.07 22.24 -4.42
C PHE A 71 -11.47 21.66 -4.22
N PHE A 72 -11.65 20.70 -3.31
CA PHE A 72 -12.96 20.14 -2.99
C PHE A 72 -13.50 20.66 -1.64
N PRO A 73 -14.80 21.03 -1.57
CA PRO A 73 -15.77 21.09 -2.68
C PRO A 73 -15.46 22.22 -3.68
N PRO A 74 -15.99 22.14 -4.93
CA PRO A 74 -15.72 23.13 -5.97
C PRO A 74 -15.99 24.57 -5.49
N GLY A 75 -15.08 25.49 -5.80
CA GLY A 75 -15.15 26.90 -5.38
C GLY A 75 -14.37 27.21 -4.10
N VAL A 76 -13.83 26.20 -3.41
CA VAL A 76 -12.92 26.39 -2.27
C VAL A 76 -11.46 26.32 -2.74
N GLN A 77 -10.61 27.21 -2.23
CA GLN A 77 -9.16 27.16 -2.45
C GLN A 77 -8.42 27.12 -1.10
N LYS A 78 -7.81 25.97 -0.79
CA LYS A 78 -7.08 25.75 0.47
C LYS A 78 -5.56 25.81 0.34
N LEU A 79 -5.05 26.14 -0.85
CA LEU A 79 -3.62 26.22 -1.20
C LEU A 79 -2.83 27.36 -0.54
N ARG A 80 -3.46 28.21 0.26
CA ARG A 80 -2.75 29.33 0.89
C ARG A 80 -2.06 28.85 2.16
N PHE A 81 -0.78 29.19 2.31
CA PHE A 81 -0.03 28.93 3.54
C PHE A 81 -0.43 29.87 4.68
N PHE A 82 -0.56 31.16 4.37
CA PHE A 82 -0.98 32.22 5.29
C PHE A 82 -1.75 33.29 4.50
N SER A 83 -2.46 34.17 5.21
CA SER A 83 -3.13 35.33 4.61
C SER A 83 -2.33 36.59 4.92
N LEU A 84 -2.06 37.40 3.91
CA LEU A 84 -1.48 38.74 4.09
C LEU A 84 -2.41 39.68 4.87
N SER A 85 -3.70 39.35 4.95
CA SER A 85 -4.68 40.09 5.76
C SER A 85 -4.70 39.65 7.23
N ASP A 86 -4.02 38.55 7.58
CA ASP A 86 -3.81 38.16 8.97
C ASP A 86 -2.51 38.78 9.49
N PRO A 87 -2.57 39.75 10.43
CA PRO A 87 -1.37 40.42 10.94
C PRO A 87 -0.41 39.47 11.66
N ASN A 88 -0.89 38.31 12.13
CA ASN A 88 -0.09 37.32 12.83
C ASN A 88 0.46 36.23 11.90
N PHE A 89 0.14 36.26 10.61
CA PHE A 89 0.60 35.28 9.61
C PHE A 89 0.37 33.82 10.02
N ASN A 90 -0.77 33.52 10.66
CA ASN A 90 -1.05 32.17 11.10
C ASN A 90 -1.16 31.22 9.90
N PHE A 91 -0.63 30.00 10.08
CA PHE A 91 -0.74 28.95 9.07
C PHE A 91 -2.20 28.54 8.88
N GLN A 92 -2.61 28.44 7.62
CA GLN A 92 -3.97 28.04 7.24
C GLN A 92 -4.00 26.60 6.77
N ASN A 93 -5.13 25.92 7.03
CA ASN A 93 -5.42 24.57 6.55
C ASN A 93 -4.31 23.54 6.87
N PRO A 94 -3.79 23.47 8.11
CA PRO A 94 -2.65 22.61 8.42
C PRO A 94 -2.93 21.12 8.17
N ASN A 95 -4.17 20.66 8.39
CA ASN A 95 -4.55 19.28 8.12
C ASN A 95 -4.49 18.95 6.62
N GLU A 96 -5.00 19.86 5.80
CA GLU A 96 -5.03 19.74 4.35
C GLU A 96 -3.61 19.73 3.79
N TRP A 97 -2.71 20.55 4.32
CA TRP A 97 -1.29 20.52 3.96
C TRP A 97 -0.61 19.20 4.34
N GLN A 98 -0.92 18.63 5.51
CA GLN A 98 -0.41 17.31 5.89
C GLN A 98 -0.92 16.22 4.94
N HIS A 99 -2.21 16.17 4.64
CA HIS A 99 -2.77 15.21 3.68
C HIS A 99 -2.20 15.40 2.28
N ALA A 100 -2.10 16.63 1.78
CA ALA A 100 -1.49 16.93 0.49
C ALA A 100 -0.03 16.47 0.42
N THR A 101 0.72 16.63 1.52
CA THR A 101 2.10 16.11 1.62
C THR A 101 2.10 14.59 1.51
N MET A 102 1.25 13.90 2.27
CA MET A 102 1.11 12.44 2.20
C MET A 102 0.77 11.96 0.77
N TYR A 103 -0.28 12.51 0.15
CA TYR A 103 -0.69 12.17 -1.21
C TYR A 103 0.38 12.50 -2.24
N GLY A 104 1.11 13.61 -2.05
CA GLY A 104 2.22 14.03 -2.91
C GLY A 104 3.36 13.01 -2.92
N TYR A 105 3.71 12.43 -1.77
CA TYR A 105 4.73 11.37 -1.72
C TYR A 105 4.27 10.07 -2.37
N PHE A 106 2.99 9.67 -2.25
CA PHE A 106 2.46 8.54 -3.00
C PHE A 106 2.43 8.81 -4.51
N CYS A 107 2.03 10.02 -4.92
CA CYS A 107 2.08 10.47 -6.31
C CYS A 107 3.50 10.38 -6.89
N MET A 108 4.49 10.88 -6.14
CA MET A 108 5.90 10.82 -6.48
C MET A 108 6.40 9.37 -6.56
N SER A 109 6.04 8.52 -5.61
CA SER A 109 6.36 7.08 -5.66
C SER A 109 5.81 6.42 -6.93
N GLY A 110 4.58 6.76 -7.33
CA GLY A 110 4.01 6.26 -8.59
C GLY A 110 4.76 6.73 -9.83
N ALA A 111 5.20 7.98 -9.85
CA ALA A 111 6.04 8.51 -10.92
C ALA A 111 7.40 7.78 -10.98
N LEU A 112 8.03 7.52 -9.84
CA LEU A 112 9.29 6.77 -9.75
C LEU A 112 9.14 5.32 -10.26
N ASP A 113 8.01 4.66 -9.96
CA ASP A 113 7.70 3.33 -10.49
C ASP A 113 7.62 3.34 -12.03
N ILE A 114 6.92 4.33 -12.60
CA ILE A 114 6.78 4.48 -14.06
C ILE A 114 8.12 4.82 -14.70
N VAL A 115 8.90 5.74 -14.12
CA VAL A 115 10.23 6.10 -14.62
C VAL A 115 11.13 4.85 -14.65
N SER A 116 11.17 4.08 -13.56
CA SER A 116 11.97 2.87 -13.47
C SER A 116 11.58 1.82 -14.52
N GLN A 117 10.29 1.51 -14.65
CA GLN A 117 9.84 0.37 -15.45
C GLN A 117 9.60 0.72 -16.93
N ALA A 118 9.02 1.88 -17.21
CA ALA A 118 8.60 2.28 -18.55
C ALA A 118 9.62 3.19 -19.26
N CYS A 119 10.23 4.14 -18.57
CA CYS A 119 11.08 5.17 -19.18
C CYS A 119 12.56 4.79 -19.26
N LEU A 120 13.11 4.18 -18.21
CA LEU A 120 14.53 3.82 -18.19
C LEU A 120 14.84 2.60 -19.09
N PRO A 121 16.05 2.56 -19.70
CA PRO A 121 16.51 1.40 -20.46
C PRO A 121 16.58 0.13 -19.60
N THR A 122 17.01 0.28 -18.35
CA THR A 122 17.11 -0.78 -17.35
C THR A 122 16.25 -0.42 -16.15
N ARG A 123 15.45 -1.38 -15.67
CA ARG A 123 14.65 -1.21 -14.45
C ARG A 123 15.56 -0.96 -13.25
N CYS A 124 15.16 -0.02 -12.39
CA CYS A 124 15.84 0.30 -11.14
C CYS A 124 14.94 -0.02 -9.94
N PRO A 125 14.92 -1.28 -9.44
CA PRO A 125 14.10 -1.67 -8.29
C PRO A 125 14.36 -0.84 -7.03
N LEU A 126 15.60 -0.39 -6.85
CA LEU A 126 15.98 0.47 -5.72
C LEU A 126 15.17 1.77 -5.70
N LEU A 127 14.92 2.37 -6.86
CA LEU A 127 14.17 3.63 -6.98
C LEU A 127 12.68 3.43 -6.64
N GLU A 128 12.09 2.34 -7.12
CA GLU A 128 10.69 1.94 -6.85
C GLU A 128 10.48 1.71 -5.34
N HIS A 129 11.41 0.96 -4.74
CA HIS A 129 11.36 0.61 -3.33
C HIS A 129 11.64 1.82 -2.42
N ALA A 130 12.60 2.67 -2.79
CA ALA A 130 12.89 3.92 -2.08
C ALA A 130 11.71 4.90 -2.11
N GLY A 131 11.07 5.08 -3.27
CA GLY A 131 9.89 5.92 -3.39
C GLY A 131 8.75 5.47 -2.48
N THR A 132 8.45 4.16 -2.49
CA THR A 132 7.38 3.59 -1.68
C THR A 132 7.72 3.68 -0.18
N THR A 133 8.96 3.40 0.20
CA THR A 133 9.41 3.51 1.59
C THR A 133 9.33 4.95 2.10
N ALA A 134 9.75 5.93 1.29
CA ALA A 134 9.65 7.34 1.64
C ALA A 134 8.19 7.77 1.85
N ALA A 135 7.25 7.29 1.04
CA ALA A 135 5.83 7.57 1.22
C ALA A 135 5.29 7.03 2.55
N PHE A 136 5.61 5.79 2.93
CA PHE A 136 5.21 5.24 4.22
C PHE A 136 5.93 5.89 5.41
N PHE A 137 7.19 6.30 5.25
CA PHE A 137 7.93 7.04 6.27
C PHE A 137 7.27 8.39 6.54
N VAL A 138 7.02 9.18 5.50
CA VAL A 138 6.34 10.48 5.62
C VAL A 138 4.93 10.32 6.18
N THR A 139 4.17 9.31 5.74
CA THR A 139 2.85 9.02 6.28
C THR A 139 2.91 8.73 7.78
N THR A 140 3.87 7.92 8.23
CA THR A 140 4.07 7.61 9.65
C THR A 140 4.39 8.87 10.45
N LEU A 141 5.28 9.71 9.92
CA LEU A 141 5.69 10.96 10.55
C LEU A 141 4.51 11.92 10.69
N LEU A 142 3.76 12.12 9.60
CA LEU A 142 2.58 12.97 9.60
C LEU A 142 1.53 12.46 10.57
N LEU A 143 1.24 11.16 10.56
CA LEU A 143 0.23 10.56 11.44
C LEU A 143 0.55 10.74 12.93
N LYS A 144 1.84 10.70 13.31
CA LYS A 144 2.29 11.00 14.68
C LYS A 144 1.93 12.42 15.12
N PHE A 145 2.06 13.39 14.21
CA PHE A 145 1.80 14.81 14.51
C PHE A 145 0.41 15.29 14.07
N HIS A 146 -0.38 14.43 13.42
CA HIS A 146 -1.72 14.74 12.94
C HIS A 146 -2.75 14.88 14.06
N ALA A 147 -2.52 14.21 15.20
CA ALA A 147 -3.49 14.12 16.28
C ALA A 147 -3.52 15.32 17.26
N HIS A 148 -2.72 16.37 17.02
CA HIS A 148 -2.66 17.53 17.91
C HIS A 148 -4.00 18.26 17.98
N GLY A 149 -4.53 18.44 19.20
CA GLY A 149 -5.77 19.17 19.45
C GLY A 149 -7.05 18.42 19.08
N LYS A 150 -6.99 17.10 18.87
CA LYS A 150 -8.14 16.26 18.55
C LYS A 150 -8.75 15.60 19.80
N GLU A 151 -10.02 15.19 19.67
CA GLU A 151 -10.76 14.46 20.71
C GLU A 151 -10.13 13.08 21.01
N ALA A 152 -10.32 12.57 22.24
CA ALA A 152 -9.62 11.36 22.70
C ALA A 152 -9.90 10.11 21.84
N VAL A 153 -11.14 9.94 21.37
CA VAL A 153 -11.51 8.85 20.45
C VAL A 153 -10.72 8.96 19.15
N GLU A 154 -10.66 10.15 18.57
CA GLU A 154 -9.94 10.41 17.32
C GLU A 154 -8.43 10.22 17.50
N VAL A 155 -7.86 10.67 18.62
CA VAL A 155 -6.46 10.45 18.97
C VAL A 155 -6.15 8.94 19.03
N GLN A 156 -6.98 8.16 19.70
CA GLN A 156 -6.73 6.73 19.90
C GLN A 156 -6.82 5.93 18.59
N VAL A 157 -7.83 6.18 17.75
CA VAL A 157 -7.93 5.46 16.47
C VAL A 157 -6.78 5.77 15.51
N HIS A 158 -6.29 7.02 15.50
CA HIS A 158 -5.13 7.42 14.72
C HIS A 158 -3.84 6.86 15.32
N PHE A 159 -3.74 6.73 16.65
CA PHE A 159 -2.60 6.09 17.29
C PHE A 159 -2.49 4.59 16.95
N LEU A 160 -3.63 3.89 16.89
CA LEU A 160 -3.66 2.49 16.44
C LEU A 160 -3.23 2.37 14.97
N LEU A 161 -3.69 3.27 14.10
CA LEU A 161 -3.23 3.34 12.71
C LEU A 161 -1.73 3.65 12.63
N LEU A 162 -1.22 4.54 13.48
CA LEU A 162 0.21 4.90 13.56
C LEU A 162 1.08 3.68 13.85
N LEU A 163 0.66 2.83 14.79
CA LEU A 163 1.40 1.62 15.11
C LEU A 163 1.55 0.71 13.89
N THR A 164 0.46 0.43 13.17
CA THR A 164 0.53 -0.39 11.95
C THR A 164 1.31 0.29 10.84
N CYS A 165 1.16 1.59 10.64
CA CYS A 165 1.91 2.33 9.63
C CYS A 165 3.42 2.31 9.93
N ALA A 166 3.81 2.48 11.20
CA ALA A 166 5.20 2.43 11.64
C ALA A 166 5.80 1.03 11.43
N ILE A 167 5.08 -0.04 11.79
CA ILE A 167 5.53 -1.41 11.53
C ILE A 167 5.64 -1.64 10.01
N THR A 168 4.67 -1.18 9.23
CA THR A 168 4.71 -1.30 7.75
C THR A 168 5.96 -0.61 7.19
N CYS A 169 6.24 0.62 7.62
CA CYS A 169 7.43 1.37 7.24
C CYS A 169 8.71 0.62 7.64
N ALA A 170 8.76 0.04 8.84
CA ALA A 170 9.90 -0.76 9.30
C ALA A 170 10.11 -1.99 8.39
N ILE A 171 9.04 -2.68 7.97
CA ILE A 171 9.14 -3.80 7.04
C ILE A 171 9.69 -3.35 5.68
N PHE A 172 9.25 -2.21 5.14
CA PHE A 172 9.81 -1.64 3.91
C PHE A 172 11.31 -1.33 4.07
N ILE A 173 11.74 -0.80 5.22
CA ILE A 173 13.16 -0.53 5.51
C ILE A 173 13.97 -1.82 5.62
N ILE A 174 13.46 -2.83 6.34
CA ILE A 174 14.10 -4.14 6.51
C ILE A 174 14.32 -4.82 5.16
N GLU A 175 13.37 -4.66 4.23
CA GLU A 175 13.45 -5.28 2.90
C GLU A 175 14.60 -4.75 2.02
N PHE A 176 15.19 -3.59 2.31
CA PHE A 176 16.44 -3.18 1.64
C PHE A 176 17.60 -4.13 1.94
N TRP A 177 17.65 -4.66 3.16
CA TRP A 177 18.72 -5.54 3.63
C TRP A 177 18.44 -7.01 3.33
N TRP A 178 17.16 -7.40 3.37
CA TRP A 178 16.71 -8.75 3.06
C TRP A 178 15.64 -8.73 1.96
N PRO A 179 16.01 -8.37 0.72
CA PRO A 179 15.08 -8.39 -0.39
C PRO A 179 14.60 -9.81 -0.67
N ASN A 180 13.50 -9.90 -1.41
CA ASN A 180 12.99 -11.15 -1.97
C ASN A 180 12.56 -12.23 -0.95
N GLN A 181 12.15 -11.83 0.25
CA GLN A 181 11.63 -12.74 1.27
C GLN A 181 10.09 -12.81 1.20
N PRO A 182 9.49 -13.99 0.89
CA PRO A 182 8.02 -14.12 0.80
C PRO A 182 7.30 -13.73 2.09
N LYS A 183 7.94 -13.93 3.24
CA LYS A 183 7.43 -13.51 4.55
C LYS A 183 7.26 -11.99 4.64
N LEU A 184 8.19 -11.21 4.10
CA LEU A 184 8.09 -9.74 4.08
C LEU A 184 6.99 -9.28 3.13
N TRP A 185 6.85 -9.92 1.96
CA TRP A 185 5.79 -9.61 1.00
C TRP A 185 4.39 -9.82 1.60
N PHE A 186 4.19 -10.97 2.26
CA PHE A 186 2.96 -11.28 2.97
C PHE A 186 2.65 -10.25 4.06
N THR A 187 3.63 -9.97 4.92
CA THR A 187 3.46 -9.04 6.04
C THR A 187 3.13 -7.63 5.56
N LYS A 188 3.80 -7.12 4.50
CA LYS A 188 3.44 -5.82 3.89
C LYS A 188 2.00 -5.82 3.38
N ALA A 189 1.61 -6.83 2.61
CA ALA A 189 0.26 -6.92 2.05
C ALA A 189 -0.80 -6.91 3.17
N TRP A 190 -0.60 -7.71 4.21
CA TRP A 190 -1.50 -7.77 5.37
C TRP A 190 -1.56 -6.45 6.13
N LEU A 191 -0.43 -5.81 6.43
CA LEU A 191 -0.43 -4.56 7.19
C LEU A 191 -1.03 -3.39 6.40
N VAL A 192 -0.78 -3.31 5.08
CA VAL A 192 -1.43 -2.31 4.21
C VAL A 192 -2.93 -2.57 4.12
N LEU A 193 -3.37 -3.83 4.12
CA LEU A 193 -4.78 -4.21 4.18
C LEU A 193 -5.44 -3.73 5.48
N VAL A 194 -4.76 -3.95 6.62
CA VAL A 194 -5.20 -3.45 7.93
C VAL A 194 -5.33 -1.93 7.90
N GLN A 195 -4.36 -1.19 7.37
CA GLN A 195 -4.44 0.28 7.28
C GLN A 195 -5.66 0.75 6.48
N GLY A 196 -5.87 0.17 5.29
CA GLY A 196 -6.98 0.55 4.42
C GLY A 196 -8.34 0.26 5.07
N THR A 197 -8.53 -0.98 5.55
CA THR A 197 -9.79 -1.37 6.18
C THR A 197 -10.03 -0.66 7.51
N TRP A 198 -8.97 -0.35 8.27
CA TRP A 198 -9.09 0.39 9.52
C TRP A 198 -9.52 1.83 9.28
N LEU A 199 -8.94 2.53 8.29
CA LEU A 199 -9.38 3.87 7.90
C LEU A 199 -10.87 3.91 7.51
N LEU A 200 -11.33 2.90 6.77
CA LEU A 200 -12.75 2.75 6.45
C LEU A 200 -13.59 2.57 7.72
N HIS A 201 -13.17 1.69 8.64
CA HIS A 201 -13.87 1.46 9.91
C HIS A 201 -13.90 2.72 10.79
N VAL A 202 -12.78 3.44 10.89
CA VAL A 202 -12.66 4.71 11.64
C VAL A 202 -13.60 5.78 11.10
N ALA A 203 -13.81 5.84 9.78
CA ALA A 203 -14.78 6.77 9.20
C ALA A 203 -16.20 6.54 9.77
N PHE A 204 -16.60 5.29 10.00
CA PHE A 204 -17.88 4.99 10.65
C PHE A 204 -17.84 5.28 12.14
N ILE A 205 -16.78 4.90 12.86
CA ILE A 205 -16.66 5.17 14.30
C ILE A 205 -16.79 6.67 14.60
N LEU A 206 -16.12 7.53 13.83
CA LEU A 206 -16.05 8.97 14.10
C LEU A 206 -17.26 9.75 13.57
N TYR A 207 -17.81 9.39 12.41
CA TYR A 207 -18.78 10.26 11.72
C TYR A 207 -20.15 9.62 11.49
N LYS A 208 -20.23 8.29 11.38
CA LYS A 208 -21.45 7.58 11.02
C LYS A 208 -21.56 6.24 11.77
N PRO A 209 -21.67 6.25 13.11
CA PRO A 209 -21.72 5.02 13.88
C PRO A 209 -22.99 4.24 13.49
N PRO A 210 -22.90 2.91 13.24
CA PRO A 210 -24.06 2.10 12.85
C PRO A 210 -25.20 2.13 13.87
N THR A 211 -24.89 2.36 15.14
CA THR A 211 -25.86 2.46 16.24
C THR A 211 -26.54 3.82 16.33
N GLY A 212 -26.08 4.82 15.57
CA GLY A 212 -26.49 6.22 15.70
C GLY A 212 -25.92 6.96 16.91
N HIS A 213 -25.22 6.27 17.81
CA HIS A 213 -24.61 6.85 19.01
C HIS A 213 -23.11 7.11 18.79
N PHE A 214 -22.69 8.37 18.97
CA PHE A 214 -21.29 8.76 18.88
C PHE A 214 -20.50 8.30 20.10
N TRP A 215 -19.28 7.88 19.84
CA TRP A 215 -18.34 7.43 20.85
C TRP A 215 -17.79 8.64 21.61
N SER A 216 -17.67 8.53 22.93
CA SER A 216 -17.23 9.62 23.79
C SER A 216 -15.87 9.32 24.41
N GLY A 217 -14.95 10.28 24.29
CA GLY A 217 -13.65 10.23 24.97
C GLY A 217 -13.73 10.26 26.50
N GLN A 218 -14.89 10.64 27.05
CA GLN A 218 -15.13 10.68 28.49
C GLN A 218 -15.65 9.34 29.04
N GLN A 219 -16.02 8.40 28.17
CA GLN A 219 -16.47 7.07 28.57
C GLN A 219 -15.31 6.09 28.44
N PRO A 220 -14.76 5.56 29.55
CA PRO A 220 -13.63 4.63 29.49
C PRO A 220 -13.94 3.37 28.69
N ALA A 221 -15.19 2.91 28.73
CA ALA A 221 -15.64 1.74 27.98
C ALA A 221 -15.45 1.92 26.47
N ASP A 222 -15.84 3.06 25.91
CA ASP A 222 -15.67 3.37 24.48
C ASP A 222 -14.19 3.29 24.10
N LEU A 223 -13.31 3.94 24.86
CA LEU A 223 -11.86 3.91 24.60
C LEU A 223 -11.28 2.50 24.70
N MET A 224 -11.72 1.69 25.68
CA MET A 224 -11.27 0.30 25.78
C MET A 224 -11.72 -0.54 24.58
N PHE A 225 -12.98 -0.40 24.16
CA PHE A 225 -13.53 -1.14 23.03
C PHE A 225 -12.89 -0.75 21.69
N LEU A 226 -12.38 0.48 21.52
CA LEU A 226 -11.63 0.85 20.31
C LEU A 226 -10.43 -0.08 20.09
N THR A 227 -9.66 -0.33 21.13
CA THR A 227 -8.50 -1.24 21.07
C THR A 227 -8.95 -2.69 20.88
N THR A 228 -10.04 -3.11 21.54
CA THR A 228 -10.61 -4.45 21.35
C THR A 228 -11.03 -4.68 19.89
N PHE A 229 -11.76 -3.72 19.30
CA PHE A 229 -12.19 -3.77 17.91
C PHE A 229 -11.01 -3.80 16.97
N TYR A 230 -9.97 -3.01 17.25
CA TYR A 230 -8.75 -3.06 16.48
C TYR A 230 -8.06 -4.44 16.51
N CYS A 231 -7.98 -5.09 17.68
CA CYS A 231 -7.45 -6.45 17.77
C CYS A 231 -8.29 -7.46 16.96
N TRP A 232 -9.62 -7.38 17.03
CA TRP A 232 -10.51 -8.19 16.18
C TRP A 232 -10.30 -7.89 14.70
N HIS A 233 -10.06 -6.63 14.36
CA HIS A 233 -9.80 -6.16 13.01
C HIS A 233 -8.52 -6.77 12.44
N LEU A 234 -7.47 -6.95 13.25
CA LEU A 234 -6.24 -7.66 12.84
C LEU A 234 -6.54 -9.11 12.44
N ALA A 235 -7.30 -9.84 13.28
CA ALA A 235 -7.68 -11.23 13.01
C ALA A 235 -8.57 -11.33 11.76
N PHE A 236 -9.55 -10.43 11.63
CA PHE A 236 -10.40 -10.35 10.44
C PHE A 236 -9.58 -10.16 9.15
N ASN A 237 -8.61 -9.24 9.15
CA ASN A 237 -7.75 -9.00 8.00
C ASN A 237 -6.82 -10.18 7.67
N ALA A 238 -6.38 -10.94 8.67
CA ALA A 238 -5.64 -12.18 8.43
C ALA A 238 -6.51 -13.24 7.74
N GLY A 239 -7.77 -13.37 8.17
CA GLY A 239 -8.76 -14.21 7.47
C GLY A 239 -9.01 -13.75 6.03
N LEU A 240 -9.16 -12.43 5.82
CA LEU A 240 -9.34 -11.84 4.50
C LEU A 240 -8.14 -12.11 3.57
N MET A 241 -6.91 -12.03 4.08
CA MET A 241 -5.71 -12.45 3.34
C MET A 241 -5.80 -13.91 2.88
N GLY A 242 -6.24 -14.82 3.76
CA GLY A 242 -6.43 -16.23 3.42
C GLY A 242 -7.50 -16.44 2.33
N ILE A 243 -8.62 -15.74 2.42
CA ILE A 243 -9.70 -15.78 1.42
C ILE A 243 -9.21 -15.27 0.06
N LEU A 244 -8.47 -14.16 0.03
CA LEU A 244 -7.91 -13.59 -1.19
C LEU A 244 -6.86 -14.50 -1.82
N PHE A 245 -6.02 -15.15 -1.00
CA PHE A 245 -5.07 -16.16 -1.48
C PHE A 245 -5.81 -17.35 -2.10
N TRP A 246 -6.83 -17.88 -1.42
CA TRP A 246 -7.63 -18.99 -1.92
C TRP A 246 -8.39 -18.64 -3.22
N ALA A 247 -8.99 -17.46 -3.29
CA ALA A 247 -9.62 -16.97 -4.52
C ALA A 247 -8.61 -16.90 -5.67
N THR A 248 -7.41 -16.37 -5.40
CA THR A 248 -6.32 -16.31 -6.39
C THR A 248 -5.87 -17.70 -6.83
N TYR A 249 -5.79 -18.66 -5.91
CA TYR A 249 -5.50 -20.07 -6.20
C TYR A 249 -6.55 -20.70 -7.11
N LEU A 250 -7.85 -20.45 -6.89
CA LEU A 250 -8.90 -20.95 -7.78
C LEU A 250 -8.79 -20.37 -9.19
N VAL A 251 -8.52 -19.07 -9.30
CA VAL A 251 -8.28 -18.41 -10.60
C VAL A 251 -7.05 -18.99 -11.27
N HIS A 252 -5.95 -19.18 -10.54
CA HIS A 252 -4.72 -19.79 -11.04
C HIS A 252 -4.96 -21.23 -11.48
N ARG A 253 -5.72 -22.05 -10.76
CA ARG A 253 -6.06 -23.41 -11.20
C ARG A 253 -6.88 -23.43 -12.48
N ARG A 254 -7.78 -22.45 -12.68
CA ARG A 254 -8.67 -22.37 -13.84
C ARG A 254 -7.98 -21.83 -15.10
N PHE A 255 -6.99 -20.93 -14.95
CA PHE A 255 -6.33 -20.25 -16.07
C PHE A 255 -4.81 -20.54 -16.19
N GLY A 256 -4.17 -21.04 -15.15
CA GLY A 256 -2.73 -21.30 -15.05
C GLY A 256 -2.24 -22.43 -15.97
N GLY A 257 -3.10 -23.41 -16.29
CA GLY A 257 -2.84 -24.40 -17.33
C GLY A 257 -2.73 -23.81 -18.74
N LYS A 258 -3.20 -22.57 -18.99
CA LYS A 258 -3.11 -21.89 -20.29
C LYS A 258 -1.89 -20.95 -20.42
N PHE A 259 -1.28 -20.52 -19.31
CA PHE A 259 -0.14 -19.59 -19.34
C PHE A 259 1.23 -20.28 -19.40
N ILE A 260 1.33 -21.57 -19.06
CA ILE A 260 2.55 -22.37 -19.24
C ILE A 260 2.96 -22.44 -20.72
N ASN A 261 2.02 -22.31 -21.66
CA ASN A 261 2.29 -22.26 -23.10
C ASN A 261 2.61 -20.84 -23.66
N ALA A 262 2.62 -19.78 -22.84
CA ALA A 262 2.72 -18.40 -23.34
C ALA A 262 3.91 -17.58 -22.80
N GLY A 263 4.97 -18.24 -22.32
CA GLY A 263 6.27 -17.56 -22.15
C GLY A 263 6.71 -17.29 -20.71
N TYR A 264 6.50 -18.24 -19.80
CA TYR A 264 7.40 -18.41 -18.67
C TYR A 264 8.21 -19.68 -18.94
N GLN A 265 9.41 -19.51 -19.48
CA GLN A 265 10.39 -20.60 -19.44
C GLN A 265 10.60 -20.93 -17.96
N LEU A 266 10.25 -22.15 -17.56
CA LEU A 266 10.80 -22.75 -16.37
C LEU A 266 12.32 -22.69 -16.54
N ALA A 267 12.97 -21.82 -15.76
CA ALA A 267 14.35 -22.05 -15.42
C ALA A 267 14.40 -23.40 -14.68
N GLU A 268 15.37 -24.23 -15.07
CA GLU A 268 15.73 -25.50 -14.41
C GLU A 268 14.81 -26.72 -14.66
N THR A 269 14.86 -27.25 -15.89
CA THR A 269 14.80 -28.71 -16.08
C THR A 269 15.86 -29.26 -17.05
N GLY A 270 16.54 -28.41 -17.83
CA GLY A 270 17.51 -28.87 -18.84
C GLY A 270 18.93 -29.17 -18.36
N GLU A 271 19.33 -28.74 -17.15
CA GLU A 271 20.69 -28.98 -16.63
C GLU A 271 20.81 -30.25 -15.78
N LEU A 272 19.71 -30.76 -15.20
CA LEU A 272 19.75 -32.01 -14.43
C LEU A 272 19.84 -33.27 -15.33
N GLU A 273 19.31 -33.21 -16.56
CA GLU A 273 19.42 -34.30 -17.53
C GLU A 273 20.82 -34.42 -18.15
N LYS A 274 21.56 -33.31 -18.27
CA LYS A 274 22.94 -33.35 -18.79
C LYS A 274 23.93 -33.95 -17.80
N LEU A 275 23.70 -33.80 -16.50
CA LEU A 275 24.55 -34.38 -15.45
C LEU A 275 24.27 -35.87 -15.18
N THR A 276 23.15 -36.40 -15.66
CA THR A 276 22.80 -37.83 -15.56
C THR A 276 23.13 -38.62 -16.81
N ALA A 277 23.28 -37.97 -17.97
CA ALA A 277 23.71 -38.61 -19.22
C ALA A 277 25.24 -38.80 -19.34
N ASP A 278 26.05 -37.94 -18.69
CA ASP A 278 27.51 -37.93 -18.89
C ASP A 278 28.29 -38.88 -17.93
N ASN A 279 27.60 -39.55 -17.01
CA ASN A 279 28.20 -40.50 -16.06
C ASN A 279 27.99 -41.98 -16.44
N GLY A 280 27.54 -42.27 -17.67
CA GLY A 280 27.12 -43.61 -18.10
C GLY A 280 28.12 -44.43 -18.92
N ASP A 281 29.11 -43.80 -19.57
CA ASP A 281 29.89 -44.45 -20.65
C ASP A 281 31.42 -44.50 -20.43
N GLU A 282 31.88 -44.62 -19.18
CA GLU A 282 33.25 -45.07 -18.89
C GLU A 282 33.23 -46.16 -17.79
N LEU A 283 32.96 -47.41 -18.18
CA LEU A 283 33.46 -48.63 -17.53
C LEU A 283 33.00 -49.89 -18.27
N LEU A 284 33.83 -50.31 -19.24
CA LEU A 284 34.21 -51.69 -19.65
C LEU A 284 34.47 -51.80 -21.16
#